data_AF-A0A7Y7CIQ7-F1
#
_entry.id   AF-A0A7Y7CIQ7-F1
#
_cell.length_a   1.000
_cell.length_b   1.000
_cell.length_c   1.000
_cell.angle_alpha   90.00
_cell.angle_beta   90.00
_cell.angle_gamma   90.00
#
_symmetry.space_group_name_H-M   'P 1'
#
loop_
_entity.id
_entity.type
_entity.pdbx_description
1 polymer ?
#
loop_
_entity_poly.entity_id
_entity_poly.type
_entity_poly.pdbx_seq_one_letter_code
_entity_poly.pdbx_strand_id
1 'polypeptide(L)'
;MSKDYYEILQVEKNAEAESIKKAYRKKARKLHPDVNPSERATDEFQELYEAYSVLSDPDLRHQYDIGILFNREFVPPPPPPEPPPYDNSWKYSYRYDSASTFYTDYEANKRTSFWFCLVTLLFSMTFFTDLFFHHDLGTTTILGVKNKSLESLNPKDLDNVLITTDQMTFEKKASDEVLKPGDMLELRESLIYRFPSFKKQGESQFRYMSSLPTIIYIIALIVFLSGLYGITPFAKPERKFNAAIVSSFFSFSLIVFLIFS
;
A
#
# COMPACT_ATOMS: atom_id res chain seq x y z
N MET A 1 6.10 -53.29 17.40
CA MET A 1 6.71 -52.85 16.13
C MET A 1 7.28 -51.46 16.35
N SER A 2 8.47 -51.15 15.83
CA SER A 2 9.03 -49.80 15.96
C SER A 2 8.17 -48.81 15.19
N LYS A 3 7.64 -47.77 15.85
CA LYS A 3 6.88 -46.71 15.18
C LYS A 3 7.85 -45.86 14.35
N ASP A 4 7.72 -45.90 13.02
CA ASP A 4 8.46 -44.99 12.13
C ASP A 4 7.63 -43.70 11.93
N TYR A 5 8.09 -42.59 12.51
CA TYR A 5 7.40 -41.29 12.44
C TYR A 5 7.38 -40.74 11.00
N TYR A 6 8.35 -41.11 10.17
CA TYR A 6 8.37 -40.72 8.76
C TYR A 6 7.28 -41.46 7.98
N GLU A 7 7.04 -42.75 8.29
CA GLU A 7 5.95 -43.52 7.72
C GLU A 7 4.57 -43.03 8.19
N ILE A 8 4.43 -42.70 9.48
CA ILE A 8 3.20 -42.12 10.06
C ILE A 8 2.85 -40.80 9.39
N LEU A 9 3.84 -39.98 9.01
CA LEU A 9 3.63 -38.74 8.26
C LEU A 9 3.59 -38.93 6.73
N GLN A 10 3.95 -40.12 6.22
CA GLN A 10 4.13 -40.41 4.78
C GLN A 10 5.07 -39.41 4.10
N VAL A 11 6.24 -39.21 4.70
CA VAL A 11 7.30 -38.35 4.19
C VAL A 11 8.62 -39.10 4.16
N GLU A 12 9.53 -38.72 3.27
CA GLU A 12 10.86 -39.32 3.21
C GLU A 12 11.73 -38.86 4.39
N LYS A 13 12.75 -39.65 4.78
CA LYS A 13 13.63 -39.34 5.92
C LYS A 13 14.45 -38.05 5.75
N ASN A 14 14.69 -37.66 4.50
CA ASN A 14 15.35 -36.41 4.08
C ASN A 14 14.36 -35.25 3.85
N ALA A 15 13.07 -35.39 4.18
CA ALA A 15 12.08 -34.35 3.94
C ALA A 15 12.38 -33.05 4.69
N GLU A 16 12.18 -31.92 4.01
CA GLU A 16 12.29 -30.59 4.61
C GLU A 16 11.15 -30.32 5.60
N ALA A 17 11.38 -29.41 6.57
CA ALA A 17 10.39 -29.06 7.60
C ALA A 17 9.05 -28.58 7.01
N GLU A 18 9.07 -27.88 5.88
CA GLU A 18 7.85 -27.47 5.18
C GLU A 18 7.02 -28.65 4.68
N SER A 19 7.69 -29.69 4.17
CA SER A 19 7.06 -30.91 3.68
C SER A 19 6.42 -31.71 4.81
N ILE A 20 7.12 -31.82 5.95
CA ILE A 20 6.61 -32.44 7.19
C ILE A 20 5.34 -31.72 7.67
N LYS A 21 5.39 -30.38 7.75
CA LYS A 21 4.25 -29.53 8.15
C LYS A 21 3.06 -29.65 7.20
N LYS A 22 3.31 -29.72 5.89
CA LYS A 22 2.26 -29.88 4.88
C LYS A 22 1.60 -31.25 4.96
N ALA A 23 2.39 -32.31 5.15
CA ALA A 23 1.92 -33.68 5.30
C ALA A 23 1.05 -33.84 6.56
N TYR A 24 1.51 -33.31 7.69
CA TYR A 24 0.74 -33.26 8.94
C TYR A 24 -0.63 -32.59 8.74
N ARG A 25 -0.66 -31.36 8.19
CA ARG A 25 -1.92 -30.62 7.94
C ARG A 25 -2.88 -31.34 7.01
N LYS A 26 -2.38 -32.16 6.09
CA LYS A 26 -3.20 -32.95 5.17
C LYS A 26 -3.81 -34.16 5.86
N LYS A 27 -3.05 -34.85 6.71
CA LYS A 27 -3.53 -36.02 7.47
C LYS A 27 -4.40 -35.64 8.67
N ALA A 28 -4.05 -34.58 9.39
CA ALA A 28 -4.79 -34.10 10.54
C ALA A 28 -6.25 -33.77 10.19
N ARG A 29 -6.50 -33.18 9.02
CA ARG A 29 -7.87 -32.91 8.53
C ARG A 29 -8.67 -34.16 8.20
N LYS A 30 -8.01 -35.27 7.89
CA LYS A 30 -8.66 -36.55 7.57
C LYS A 30 -8.89 -37.41 8.81
N LEU A 31 -8.01 -37.30 9.80
CA LEU A 31 -8.04 -38.09 11.03
C LEU A 31 -8.69 -37.37 12.21
N HIS A 32 -9.11 -36.11 12.04
CA HIS A 32 -9.76 -35.35 13.11
C HIS A 32 -11.03 -36.07 13.60
N PRO A 33 -11.24 -36.24 14.91
CA PRO A 33 -12.38 -36.97 15.47
C PRO A 33 -13.73 -36.38 15.02
N ASP A 34 -13.83 -35.06 14.83
CA ASP A 34 -15.05 -34.42 14.31
C ASP A 34 -15.39 -34.78 12.85
N VAL A 35 -14.41 -35.28 12.07
CA VAL A 35 -14.58 -35.59 10.64
C VAL A 35 -14.51 -37.10 10.38
N ASN A 36 -13.78 -37.85 11.20
CA ASN A 36 -13.63 -39.30 11.10
C ASN A 36 -14.38 -40.00 12.23
N PRO A 37 -15.52 -40.65 11.95
CA PRO A 37 -16.35 -41.32 12.97
C PRO A 37 -15.79 -42.69 13.43
N SER A 38 -14.55 -43.03 13.07
CA SER A 38 -13.90 -44.28 13.52
C SER A 38 -13.55 -44.22 15.00
N GLU A 39 -13.78 -45.32 15.74
CA GLU A 39 -13.36 -45.46 17.14
C GLU A 39 -11.84 -45.34 17.32
N ARG A 40 -11.07 -45.56 16.25
CA ARG A 40 -9.60 -45.43 16.22
C ARG A 40 -9.10 -44.06 15.78
N ALA A 41 -10.01 -43.13 15.44
CA ALA A 41 -9.61 -41.81 14.93
C ALA A 41 -8.77 -41.03 15.96
N THR A 42 -9.11 -41.14 17.25
CA THR A 42 -8.36 -40.51 18.34
C THR A 42 -6.94 -41.07 18.45
N ASP A 43 -6.80 -42.40 18.43
CA ASP A 43 -5.50 -43.06 18.54
C ASP A 43 -4.61 -42.74 17.33
N GLU A 44 -5.16 -42.83 16.11
CA GLU A 44 -4.45 -42.51 14.87
C GLU A 44 -4.05 -41.02 14.80
N PHE A 45 -4.90 -40.13 15.31
CA PHE A 45 -4.61 -38.71 15.39
C PHE A 45 -3.50 -38.42 16.42
N GLN A 46 -3.52 -39.12 17.55
CA GLN A 46 -2.49 -38.99 18.58
C GLN A 46 -1.12 -39.45 18.05
N GLU A 47 -1.06 -40.57 17.32
CA GLU A 47 0.18 -41.02 16.67
C GLU A 47 0.67 -40.04 15.61
N LEU A 48 -0.24 -39.46 14.82
CA LEU A 48 0.09 -38.42 13.85
C LEU A 48 0.67 -37.17 14.52
N TYR A 49 0.09 -36.76 15.64
CA TYR A 49 0.53 -35.60 16.41
C TYR A 49 1.91 -35.84 17.04
N GLU A 50 2.11 -37.02 17.63
CA GLU A 50 3.39 -37.45 18.19
C GLU A 50 4.49 -37.39 17.12
N ALA A 51 4.28 -38.01 15.97
CA ALA A 51 5.22 -37.99 14.84
C ALA A 51 5.57 -36.57 14.39
N TYR A 52 4.58 -35.68 14.30
CA TYR A 52 4.83 -34.29 13.94
C TYR A 52 5.59 -33.52 15.03
N SER A 53 5.26 -33.72 16.30
CA SER A 53 5.94 -33.04 17.41
C SER A 53 7.45 -33.35 17.44
N VAL A 54 7.83 -34.59 17.15
CA VAL A 54 9.23 -35.03 17.10
C VAL A 54 9.92 -34.57 15.81
N LEU A 55 9.29 -34.72 14.65
CA LEU A 55 9.93 -34.40 13.36
C LEU A 55 9.92 -32.89 13.00
N SER A 56 9.08 -32.09 13.64
CA SER A 56 8.99 -30.63 13.37
C SER A 56 10.07 -29.81 14.06
N ASP A 57 10.59 -30.29 15.19
CA ASP A 57 11.71 -29.67 15.90
C ASP A 57 13.04 -30.30 15.43
N PRO A 58 13.99 -29.50 14.90
CA PRO A 58 15.28 -30.01 14.44
C PRO A 58 16.06 -30.79 15.50
N ASP A 59 16.00 -30.37 16.76
CA ASP A 59 16.75 -31.00 17.86
C ASP A 59 16.13 -32.34 18.25
N LEU A 60 14.80 -32.43 18.28
CA LEU A 60 14.08 -33.67 18.55
C LEU A 60 14.19 -34.64 17.37
N ARG A 61 14.11 -34.15 16.13
CA ARG A 61 14.32 -34.96 14.93
C ARG A 61 15.70 -35.58 14.92
N HIS A 62 16.74 -34.81 15.23
CA HIS A 62 18.10 -35.33 15.34
C HIS A 62 18.20 -36.41 16.42
N GLN A 63 17.60 -36.18 17.61
CA GLN A 63 17.58 -37.18 18.69
C GLN A 63 16.78 -38.45 18.33
N TYR A 64 15.75 -38.32 17.50
CA TYR A 64 15.00 -39.46 16.94
C TYR A 64 15.85 -40.24 15.94
N ASP A 65 16.51 -39.55 15.01
CA ASP A 65 17.33 -40.15 13.96
C ASP A 65 18.54 -40.92 14.53
N ILE A 66 19.11 -40.46 15.65
CA ILE A 66 20.19 -41.16 16.39
C ILE A 66 19.69 -42.19 17.42
N GLY A 67 18.37 -42.38 17.55
CA GLY A 67 17.76 -43.43 18.38
C GLY A 67 17.61 -43.12 19.88
N ILE A 68 17.86 -41.89 20.32
CA ILE A 68 17.78 -41.49 21.74
C ILE A 68 16.33 -41.34 22.23
N LEU A 69 15.41 -40.87 21.37
CA LEU A 69 14.01 -40.63 21.76
C LEU A 69 13.14 -41.88 21.84
N PHE A 70 13.67 -43.05 21.51
CA PHE A 70 12.88 -44.29 21.40
C PHE A 70 12.32 -44.79 22.75
N ASN A 71 12.80 -44.27 23.89
CA ASN A 71 12.53 -44.82 25.23
C ASN A 71 11.86 -43.85 26.22
N ARG A 72 11.31 -42.73 25.75
CA ARG A 72 10.50 -41.82 26.59
C ARG A 72 9.02 -42.02 26.28
N GLU A 73 8.21 -42.30 27.31
CA GLU A 73 6.75 -42.21 27.18
C GLU A 73 6.40 -40.77 26.78
N PHE A 74 5.87 -40.61 25.56
CA PHE A 74 5.35 -39.34 25.10
C PHE A 74 4.14 -38.99 25.97
N VAL A 75 4.32 -38.04 26.89
CA VAL A 75 3.19 -37.42 27.59
C VAL A 75 2.66 -36.32 26.67
N PRO A 76 1.48 -36.50 26.03
CA PRO A 76 0.92 -35.44 25.21
C PRO A 76 0.74 -34.18 26.08
N PRO A 77 1.02 -32.97 25.55
CA PRO A 77 0.62 -31.75 26.24
C PRO A 77 -0.88 -31.84 26.54
N PRO A 78 -1.33 -31.35 27.70
CA PRO A 78 -2.74 -31.43 28.07
C PRO A 78 -3.60 -30.85 26.93
N PRO A 79 -4.75 -31.47 26.60
CA PRO A 79 -5.62 -30.95 25.58
C PRO A 79 -5.94 -29.48 25.89
N PRO A 80 -5.99 -28.60 24.88
CA PRO A 80 -6.43 -27.23 25.09
C PRO A 80 -7.79 -27.28 25.82
N PRO A 81 -8.01 -26.42 26.84
CA PRO A 81 -9.25 -26.43 27.61
C PRO A 81 -10.42 -26.38 26.65
N GLU A 82 -11.45 -27.21 26.90
CA GLU A 82 -12.65 -27.25 26.07
C GLU A 82 -13.15 -25.82 25.84
N PRO A 83 -13.49 -25.44 24.59
CA PRO A 83 -14.11 -24.16 24.36
C PRO A 83 -15.37 -24.12 25.24
N PRO A 84 -15.61 -23.00 25.93
CA PRO A 84 -16.80 -22.88 26.76
C PRO A 84 -18.06 -23.20 25.93
N PRO A 85 -19.14 -23.71 26.55
CA PRO A 85 -20.37 -24.02 25.85
C PRO A 85 -20.77 -22.86 24.94
N TYR A 86 -21.19 -23.17 23.71
CA TYR A 86 -21.60 -22.18 22.71
C TYR A 86 -22.87 -21.44 23.19
N ASP A 87 -22.68 -20.51 24.10
CA ASP A 87 -23.62 -19.46 24.45
C ASP A 87 -23.24 -18.24 23.62
N ASN A 88 -24.20 -17.67 22.90
CA ASN A 88 -23.97 -16.48 22.07
C ASN A 88 -23.61 -15.20 22.89
N SER A 89 -23.36 -15.32 24.20
CA SER A 89 -22.86 -14.26 25.09
C SER A 89 -21.40 -13.86 24.84
N TRP A 90 -20.60 -14.65 24.10
CA TRP A 90 -19.18 -14.40 23.80
C TRP A 90 -18.87 -13.18 22.91
N LYS A 91 -19.86 -12.36 22.53
CA LYS A 91 -19.65 -11.22 21.64
C LYS A 91 -18.78 -10.08 22.22
N TYR A 92 -18.34 -10.14 23.49
CA TYR A 92 -17.59 -9.03 24.10
C TYR A 92 -16.42 -9.36 25.05
N SER A 93 -15.96 -10.62 25.19
CA SER A 93 -14.94 -10.91 26.22
C SER A 93 -13.86 -11.91 25.80
N TYR A 94 -12.95 -11.50 24.92
CA TYR A 94 -11.57 -11.99 24.93
C TYR A 94 -10.60 -10.85 24.63
N ARG A 95 -10.20 -10.15 25.69
CA ARG A 95 -8.98 -9.34 25.71
C ARG A 95 -7.82 -10.30 26.00
N TYR A 96 -7.20 -10.83 24.95
CA TYR A 96 -5.92 -11.53 25.04
C TYR A 96 -4.82 -10.48 25.22
N ASP A 97 -4.22 -10.47 26.41
CA ASP A 97 -3.06 -9.65 26.76
C ASP A 97 -1.77 -10.41 26.38
N SER A 98 -1.54 -10.59 25.09
CA SER A 98 -0.27 -11.09 24.54
C SER A 98 0.38 -9.97 23.74
N ALA A 99 1.62 -9.64 24.09
CA ALA A 99 2.42 -8.58 23.47
C ALA A 99 2.30 -8.52 21.93
N SER A 100 1.61 -7.47 21.46
CA SER A 100 1.84 -6.70 20.23
C SER A 100 2.00 -7.40 18.88
N THR A 101 1.03 -8.21 18.45
CA THR A 101 0.58 -8.08 17.04
C THR A 101 -0.51 -7.02 17.00
N PHE A 102 -0.16 -5.78 16.63
CA PHE A 102 -1.11 -4.70 16.42
C PHE A 102 -2.02 -5.05 15.23
N TYR A 103 -3.06 -5.85 15.46
CA TYR A 103 -4.09 -6.06 14.47
C TYR A 103 -4.97 -4.82 14.43
N THR A 104 -4.99 -4.12 13.30
CA THR A 104 -5.86 -2.97 13.12
C THR A 104 -7.32 -3.43 13.15
N ASP A 105 -8.10 -2.95 14.12
CA ASP A 105 -9.55 -3.15 14.10
C ASP A 105 -10.18 -2.21 13.05
N TYR A 106 -10.40 -2.76 11.86
CA TYR A 106 -10.95 -2.03 10.73
C TYR A 106 -12.44 -1.72 10.89
N GLU A 107 -13.20 -2.53 11.61
CA GLU A 107 -14.64 -2.30 11.82
C GLU A 107 -14.85 -1.16 12.82
N ALA A 108 -14.08 -1.12 13.92
CA ALA A 108 -14.11 -0.01 14.86
C ALA A 108 -13.75 1.33 14.20
N ASN A 109 -12.83 1.31 13.22
CA ASN A 109 -12.36 2.49 12.49
C ASN A 109 -13.11 2.76 11.18
N LYS A 110 -14.22 2.08 10.91
CA LYS A 110 -14.97 2.27 9.66
C LYS A 110 -15.51 3.69 9.52
N ARG A 111 -16.03 4.26 10.62
CA ARG A 111 -16.60 5.61 10.66
C ARG A 111 -15.51 6.67 10.48
N THR A 112 -14.39 6.53 11.18
CA THR A 112 -13.27 7.47 11.09
C THR A 112 -12.68 7.46 9.68
N SER A 113 -12.41 6.28 9.13
CA SER A 113 -11.90 6.11 7.75
C SER A 113 -12.80 6.77 6.71
N PHE A 114 -14.12 6.64 6.86
CA PHE A 114 -15.08 7.30 5.98
C PHE A 114 -14.94 8.83 6.00
N TRP A 115 -14.90 9.44 7.20
CA TRP A 115 -14.77 10.88 7.33
C TRP A 115 -13.42 11.39 6.82
N PHE A 116 -12.33 10.67 7.07
CA PHE A 116 -11.03 11.01 6.48
C PHE A 116 -11.08 10.99 4.95
N CYS A 117 -11.62 9.93 4.36
CA CYS A 117 -11.78 9.84 2.91
C CYS A 117 -12.62 11.00 2.38
N LEU A 118 -13.75 11.30 3.01
CA LEU A 118 -14.64 12.39 2.61
C LEU A 118 -13.95 13.76 2.66
N VAL A 119 -13.21 14.05 3.74
CA VAL A 119 -12.48 15.32 3.88
C VAL A 119 -11.39 15.42 2.82
N THR A 120 -10.59 14.38 2.62
CA THR A 120 -9.54 14.37 1.58
C THR A 120 -10.12 14.46 0.16
N LEU A 121 -11.30 13.89 -0.07
CA LEU A 121 -12.04 14.01 -1.32
C LEU A 121 -12.45 15.46 -1.60
N LEU A 122 -13.07 16.12 -0.62
CA LEU A 122 -13.48 17.52 -0.73
C LEU A 122 -12.27 18.46 -0.86
N PHE A 123 -11.17 18.16 -0.17
CA PHE A 123 -9.91 18.87 -0.35
C PHE A 123 -9.38 18.72 -1.77
N SER A 124 -9.37 17.49 -2.33
CA SER A 124 -8.90 17.24 -3.70
C SER A 124 -9.73 17.98 -4.76
N MET A 125 -11.03 18.20 -4.51
CA MET A 125 -11.92 18.95 -5.40
C MET A 125 -11.46 20.38 -5.64
N THR A 126 -10.79 21.01 -4.67
CA THR A 126 -10.25 22.38 -4.84
C THR A 126 -9.21 22.44 -5.97
N PHE A 127 -8.38 21.41 -6.14
CA PHE A 127 -7.41 21.33 -7.24
C PHE A 127 -8.06 21.09 -8.60
N PHE A 128 -9.23 20.43 -8.62
CA PHE A 128 -10.02 20.35 -9.86
C PHE A 128 -10.66 21.68 -10.21
N THR A 129 -11.14 22.45 -9.22
CA THR A 129 -11.62 23.81 -9.50
C THR A 129 -10.50 24.68 -10.05
N ASP A 130 -9.28 24.54 -9.54
CA ASP A 130 -8.07 25.21 -10.05
C ASP A 130 -7.72 24.81 -11.50
N LEU A 131 -8.07 23.60 -11.95
CA LEU A 131 -7.89 23.17 -13.34
C LEU A 131 -8.82 23.93 -14.33
N PHE A 132 -9.96 24.43 -13.87
CA PHE A 132 -10.94 25.13 -14.70
C PHE A 132 -10.86 26.65 -14.56
N PHE A 133 -10.56 27.15 -13.37
CA PHE A 133 -10.52 28.58 -13.07
C PHE A 133 -9.09 29.04 -12.86
N HIS A 134 -8.71 30.16 -13.49
CA HIS A 134 -7.36 30.72 -13.47
C HIS A 134 -7.43 32.24 -13.27
N HIS A 135 -6.34 32.83 -12.80
CA HIS A 135 -6.17 34.29 -12.83
C HIS A 135 -5.52 34.70 -14.16
N ASP A 136 -6.21 35.57 -14.90
CA ASP A 136 -5.69 36.12 -16.16
C ASP A 136 -4.66 37.22 -15.88
N LEU A 137 -3.46 37.07 -16.43
CA LEU A 137 -2.35 38.03 -16.30
C LEU A 137 -2.25 38.98 -17.52
N GLY A 138 -3.05 38.72 -18.55
CA GLY A 138 -3.12 39.52 -19.78
C GLY A 138 -2.18 39.04 -20.88
N THR A 139 -1.97 39.90 -21.88
CA THR A 139 -1.07 39.62 -23.00
C THR A 139 0.29 40.26 -22.80
N THR A 140 1.33 39.55 -23.17
CA THR A 140 2.73 39.97 -23.06
C THR A 140 3.47 39.72 -24.37
N THR A 141 4.50 40.51 -24.63
CA THR A 141 5.40 40.29 -25.78
C THR A 141 6.72 39.66 -25.34
N ILE A 142 7.23 38.72 -26.12
CA ILE A 142 8.56 38.16 -25.88
C ILE A 142 9.61 39.20 -26.27
N LEU A 143 10.39 39.67 -25.29
CA LEU A 143 11.49 40.61 -25.51
C LEU A 143 12.75 39.89 -25.95
N GLY A 144 13.01 38.69 -25.40
CA GLY A 144 14.23 37.96 -25.68
C GLY A 144 14.16 36.49 -25.27
N VAL A 145 14.95 35.68 -25.96
CA VAL A 145 15.06 34.23 -25.73
C VAL A 145 16.55 33.90 -25.67
N LYS A 146 17.02 33.39 -24.53
CA LYS A 146 18.45 33.09 -24.26
C LYS A 146 18.63 31.65 -23.80
N ASN A 147 19.72 31.00 -24.19
CA ASN A 147 20.06 29.68 -23.65
C ASN A 147 20.57 29.80 -22.22
N LYS A 148 19.93 29.08 -21.29
CA LYS A 148 20.28 29.14 -19.85
C LYS A 148 21.68 28.60 -19.58
N SER A 149 22.10 27.56 -20.31
CA SER A 149 23.44 26.98 -20.21
C SER A 149 24.57 27.97 -20.47
N LEU A 150 24.34 28.99 -21.29
CA LEU A 150 25.32 30.04 -21.57
C LEU A 150 25.50 31.00 -20.37
N GLU A 151 24.51 31.07 -19.49
CA GLU A 151 24.49 31.97 -18.33
C GLU A 151 24.90 31.25 -17.04
N SER A 152 24.43 30.02 -16.84
CA SER A 152 24.72 29.25 -15.62
C SER A 152 25.99 28.40 -15.69
N LEU A 153 26.53 28.15 -16.90
CA LEU A 153 27.64 27.20 -17.15
C LEU A 153 27.39 25.80 -16.55
N ASN A 154 26.13 25.45 -16.28
CA ASN A 154 25.77 24.18 -15.66
C ASN A 154 25.34 23.18 -16.74
N PRO A 155 25.96 21.99 -16.84
CA PRO A 155 25.60 20.99 -17.83
C PRO A 155 24.15 20.47 -17.69
N LYS A 156 23.50 20.65 -16.54
CA LYS A 156 22.07 20.31 -16.35
C LYS A 156 21.11 21.27 -17.06
N ASP A 157 21.57 22.46 -17.43
CA ASP A 157 20.75 23.50 -18.07
C ASP A 157 20.94 23.52 -19.60
N LEU A 158 21.61 22.52 -20.19
CA LEU A 158 21.95 22.50 -21.61
C LEU A 158 20.72 22.69 -22.51
N ASP A 159 19.61 22.08 -22.12
CA ASP A 159 18.37 22.06 -22.88
C ASP A 159 17.40 23.17 -22.45
N ASN A 160 17.77 24.05 -21.52
CA ASN A 160 16.87 25.04 -20.96
C ASN A 160 17.09 26.42 -21.58
N VAL A 161 16.00 27.12 -21.82
CA VAL A 161 15.93 28.44 -22.44
C VAL A 161 15.22 29.38 -21.48
N LEU A 162 15.80 30.56 -21.27
CA LEU A 162 15.21 31.67 -20.55
C LEU A 162 14.46 32.56 -21.54
N ILE A 163 13.16 32.72 -21.30
CA ILE A 163 12.29 33.58 -22.08
C ILE A 163 11.99 34.81 -21.21
N THR A 164 12.43 35.97 -21.68
CA THR A 164 12.16 37.26 -21.02
C THR A 164 11.01 37.95 -21.74
N THR A 165 9.97 38.27 -20.99
CA THR A 165 8.84 39.07 -21.44
C THR A 165 8.81 40.42 -20.70
N ASP A 166 7.88 41.29 -21.08
CA ASP A 166 7.69 42.59 -20.41
C ASP A 166 7.28 42.46 -18.92
N GLN A 167 6.65 41.35 -18.54
CA GLN A 167 6.15 41.09 -17.20
C GLN A 167 7.06 40.18 -16.38
N MET A 168 7.69 39.17 -16.99
CA MET A 168 8.46 38.17 -16.23
C MET A 168 9.50 37.44 -17.09
N THR A 169 10.45 36.79 -16.42
CA THR A 169 11.39 35.87 -17.07
C THR A 169 11.14 34.46 -16.56
N PHE A 170 11.00 33.50 -17.47
CA PHE A 170 10.73 32.11 -17.11
C PHE A 170 11.60 31.14 -17.90
N GLU A 171 11.84 29.98 -17.29
CA GLU A 171 12.63 28.90 -17.86
C GLU A 171 11.74 27.86 -18.53
N LYS A 172 12.13 27.41 -19.71
CA LYS A 172 11.46 26.34 -20.46
C LYS A 172 12.50 25.44 -21.12
N LYS A 173 12.20 24.13 -21.24
CA LYS A 173 12.98 23.24 -22.10
C LYS A 173 12.83 23.63 -23.59
N ALA A 174 13.94 23.58 -24.32
CA ALA A 174 14.06 23.94 -25.73
C ALA A 174 13.29 22.99 -26.68
N SER A 175 12.85 21.82 -26.19
CA SER A 175 12.44 20.68 -27.02
C SER A 175 11.11 20.83 -27.75
N ASP A 176 10.19 21.69 -27.29
CA ASP A 176 8.78 21.52 -27.68
C ASP A 176 8.24 22.61 -28.61
N GLU A 177 8.78 23.84 -28.56
CA GLU A 177 8.29 24.92 -29.42
C GLU A 177 9.25 26.12 -29.47
N VAL A 178 9.63 26.55 -30.68
CA VAL A 178 10.54 27.68 -30.90
C VAL A 178 9.76 28.99 -30.76
N LEU A 179 9.76 29.53 -29.55
CA LEU A 179 9.27 30.87 -29.26
C LEU A 179 10.28 31.91 -29.77
N LYS A 180 9.82 32.96 -30.44
CA LYS A 180 10.67 34.00 -31.02
C LYS A 180 10.41 35.35 -30.35
N PRO A 181 11.43 36.22 -30.24
CA PRO A 181 11.22 37.61 -29.86
C PRO A 181 10.16 38.25 -30.78
N GLY A 182 9.21 38.96 -30.19
CA GLY A 182 8.06 39.55 -30.87
C GLY A 182 6.80 38.68 -30.93
N ASP A 183 6.85 37.41 -30.52
CA ASP A 183 5.63 36.61 -30.35
C ASP A 183 4.77 37.19 -29.22
N MET A 184 3.44 37.23 -29.43
CA MET A 184 2.46 37.59 -28.42
C MET A 184 1.98 36.35 -27.66
N LEU A 185 2.03 36.42 -26.33
CA LEU A 185 1.59 35.36 -25.43
C LEU A 185 0.43 35.85 -24.56
N GLU A 186 -0.56 34.99 -24.38
CA GLU A 186 -1.57 35.13 -23.32
C GLU A 186 -1.04 34.42 -22.07
N LEU A 187 -0.99 35.13 -20.95
CA LEU A 187 -0.54 34.60 -19.66
C LEU A 187 -1.71 34.43 -18.69
N ARG A 188 -1.65 33.35 -17.93
CA ARG A 188 -2.53 33.09 -16.79
C ARG A 188 -1.80 32.30 -15.72
N GLU A 189 -2.28 32.34 -14.49
CA GLU A 189 -1.74 31.54 -13.39
C GLU A 189 -2.83 30.68 -12.72
N SER A 190 -2.42 29.56 -12.13
CA SER A 190 -3.30 28.74 -11.28
C SER A 190 -3.69 29.52 -10.02
N LEU A 191 -4.92 29.34 -9.52
CA LEU A 191 -5.42 30.01 -8.32
C LEU A 191 -4.69 29.57 -7.04
N ILE A 192 -4.39 28.27 -6.91
CA ILE A 192 -3.87 27.71 -5.65
C ILE A 192 -2.37 27.96 -5.50
N TYR A 193 -1.59 27.53 -6.50
CA TYR A 193 -0.12 27.55 -6.44
C TYR A 193 0.53 28.67 -7.26
N ARG A 194 -0.27 29.51 -7.92
CA ARG A 194 0.22 30.59 -8.80
C ARG A 194 1.24 30.14 -9.84
N PHE A 195 1.12 28.91 -10.33
CA PHE A 195 1.97 28.43 -11.42
C PHE A 195 1.60 29.15 -12.71
N PRO A 196 2.55 29.82 -13.36
CA PRO A 196 2.30 30.51 -14.60
C PRO A 196 2.15 29.50 -15.75
N SER A 197 1.21 29.82 -16.64
CA SER A 197 0.99 29.13 -17.89
C SER A 197 0.82 30.16 -19.00
N PHE A 198 1.19 29.75 -20.21
CA PHE A 198 1.13 30.62 -21.37
C PHE A 198 0.48 29.91 -22.54
N LYS A 199 0.06 30.70 -23.49
CA LYS A 199 -0.48 30.25 -24.76
C LYS A 199 -0.05 31.23 -25.84
N LYS A 200 0.36 30.73 -27.01
CA LYS A 200 0.68 31.60 -28.14
C LYS A 200 -0.61 32.08 -28.80
N GLN A 201 -0.62 33.34 -29.26
CA GLN A 201 -1.77 33.90 -29.96
C GLN A 201 -2.12 33.05 -31.19
N GLY A 202 -3.37 32.59 -31.27
CA GLY A 202 -3.86 31.69 -32.33
C GLY A 202 -3.90 30.20 -31.94
N GLU A 203 -3.34 29.81 -30.80
CA GLU A 203 -3.50 28.46 -30.28
C GLU A 203 -4.84 28.30 -29.56
N SER A 204 -5.18 27.10 -29.10
CA SER A 204 -6.37 26.83 -28.28
C SER A 204 -6.03 26.47 -26.83
N GLN A 205 -4.88 25.86 -26.58
CA GLN A 205 -4.53 25.27 -25.28
C GLN A 205 -3.43 26.07 -24.58
N PHE A 206 -3.59 26.29 -23.27
CA PHE A 206 -2.53 26.81 -22.41
C PHE A 206 -1.58 25.70 -21.98
N ARG A 207 -0.30 26.05 -21.81
CA ARG A 207 0.75 25.15 -21.38
C ARG A 207 1.49 25.72 -20.17
N TYR A 208 1.73 24.87 -19.19
CA TYR A 208 2.49 25.24 -17.99
C TYR A 208 3.97 25.43 -18.32
N MET A 209 4.60 26.36 -17.61
CA MET A 209 6.03 26.67 -17.78
C MET A 209 6.94 25.62 -17.13
N SER A 210 6.44 24.89 -16.13
CA SER A 210 7.14 23.81 -15.44
C SER A 210 6.31 22.52 -15.47
N SER A 211 6.94 21.39 -15.17
CA SER A 211 6.25 20.09 -15.04
C SER A 211 5.62 19.85 -13.67
N LEU A 212 5.91 20.72 -12.68
CA LEU A 212 5.40 20.60 -11.31
C LEU A 212 3.86 20.59 -11.23
N PRO A 213 3.13 21.48 -11.94
CA PRO A 213 1.66 21.47 -11.92
C PRO A 213 1.09 20.12 -12.36
N THR A 214 1.66 19.51 -13.40
CA THR A 214 1.22 18.19 -13.88
C THR A 214 1.37 17.11 -12.81
N ILE A 215 2.49 17.10 -12.08
CA ILE A 215 2.72 16.15 -10.98
C ILE A 215 1.70 16.39 -9.86
N ILE A 216 1.46 17.65 -9.50
CA ILE A 216 0.50 18.04 -8.46
C ILE A 216 -0.92 17.59 -8.82
N TYR A 217 -1.36 17.79 -10.07
CA TYR A 217 -2.69 17.34 -10.50
C TYR A 217 -2.80 15.81 -10.56
N ILE A 218 -1.72 15.08 -10.89
CA ILE A 218 -1.70 13.62 -10.80
C ILE A 218 -1.87 13.16 -9.34
N ILE A 219 -1.16 13.79 -8.40
CA ILE A 219 -1.30 13.50 -6.97
C ILE A 219 -2.73 13.81 -6.50
N ALA A 220 -3.29 14.97 -6.89
CA ALA A 220 -4.66 15.34 -6.58
C ALA A 220 -5.69 14.33 -7.13
N LEU A 221 -5.47 13.80 -8.34
CA LEU A 221 -6.29 12.74 -8.91
C LEU A 221 -6.21 11.44 -8.10
N ILE A 222 -5.03 11.05 -7.61
CA ILE A 222 -4.87 9.88 -6.73
C ILE A 222 -5.65 10.08 -5.42
N VAL A 223 -5.55 11.26 -4.80
CA VAL A 223 -6.33 11.61 -3.59
C VAL A 223 -7.82 11.54 -3.87
N PHE A 224 -8.27 12.07 -5.01
CA PHE A 224 -9.67 12.04 -5.41
C PHE A 224 -10.19 10.62 -5.59
N LEU A 225 -9.50 9.79 -6.37
CA LEU A 225 -9.93 8.41 -6.66
C LEU A 225 -9.91 7.54 -5.39
N SER A 226 -8.89 7.69 -4.54
CA SER A 226 -8.81 6.97 -3.26
C SER A 226 -9.89 7.42 -2.28
N GLY A 227 -10.12 8.74 -2.14
CA GLY A 227 -11.20 9.29 -1.34
C GLY A 227 -12.58 8.83 -1.82
N LEU A 228 -12.81 8.85 -3.14
CA LEU A 228 -14.06 8.39 -3.76
C LEU A 228 -14.30 6.91 -3.49
N TYR A 229 -13.26 6.10 -3.62
CA TYR A 229 -13.32 4.68 -3.30
C TYR A 229 -13.64 4.42 -1.81
N GLY A 230 -13.00 5.15 -0.91
CA GLY A 230 -13.16 5.00 0.55
C GLY A 230 -14.57 5.32 1.06
N ILE A 231 -15.31 6.21 0.38
CA ILE A 231 -16.70 6.53 0.74
C ILE A 231 -17.74 5.56 0.16
N THR A 232 -17.37 4.68 -0.77
CA THR A 232 -18.33 3.76 -1.40
C THR A 232 -18.98 2.81 -0.39
N PRO A 233 -20.29 2.52 -0.48
CA PRO A 233 -20.96 1.68 0.51
C PRO A 233 -20.53 0.20 0.45
N PHE A 234 -20.11 -0.28 -0.73
CA PHE A 234 -19.84 -1.70 -1.00
C PHE A 234 -18.41 -2.16 -0.65
N ALA A 235 -17.48 -1.23 -0.36
CA ALA A 235 -16.11 -1.60 -0.02
C ALA A 235 -15.99 -2.19 1.40
N LYS A 236 -15.17 -3.24 1.54
CA LYS A 236 -14.82 -3.83 2.84
C LYS A 236 -14.13 -2.78 3.75
N PRO A 237 -14.30 -2.85 5.09
CA PRO A 237 -13.71 -1.89 6.03
C PRO A 237 -12.20 -1.75 5.88
N GLU A 238 -11.49 -2.86 5.69
CA GLU A 238 -10.03 -2.91 5.47
C GLU A 238 -9.60 -2.04 4.29
N ARG A 239 -10.35 -2.11 3.18
CA ARG A 239 -10.04 -1.36 1.96
C ARG A 239 -10.34 0.12 2.12
N LYS A 240 -11.37 0.47 2.89
CA LYS A 240 -11.68 1.88 3.24
C LYS A 240 -10.60 2.49 4.11
N PHE A 241 -10.09 1.72 5.07
CA PHE A 241 -8.99 2.14 5.91
C PHE A 241 -7.71 2.37 5.10
N ASN A 242 -7.37 1.43 4.20
CA ASN A 242 -6.22 1.60 3.29
C ASN A 242 -6.39 2.82 2.38
N ALA A 243 -7.59 3.04 1.85
CA ALA A 243 -7.89 4.21 1.05
C ALA A 243 -7.70 5.53 1.84
N ALA A 244 -8.12 5.56 3.12
CA ALA A 244 -7.91 6.70 3.99
C ALA A 244 -6.42 6.98 4.25
N ILE A 245 -5.60 5.94 4.42
CA ILE A 245 -4.14 6.10 4.57
C ILE A 245 -3.53 6.73 3.32
N VAL A 246 -3.85 6.17 2.14
CA VAL A 246 -3.34 6.63 0.85
C VAL A 246 -3.75 8.08 0.60
N SER A 247 -5.04 8.40 0.75
CA SER A 247 -5.54 9.75 0.51
C SER A 247 -4.93 10.76 1.49
N SER A 248 -4.70 10.36 2.75
CA SER A 248 -4.06 11.22 3.76
C SER A 248 -2.59 11.51 3.46
N PHE A 249 -1.83 10.48 3.09
CA PHE A 249 -0.40 10.62 2.75
C PHE A 249 -0.20 11.56 1.55
N PHE A 250 -0.96 11.37 0.48
CA PHE A 250 -0.86 12.23 -0.70
C PHE A 250 -1.43 13.62 -0.47
N SER A 251 -2.47 13.78 0.36
CA SER A 251 -2.95 15.11 0.78
C SER A 251 -1.87 15.88 1.54
N PHE A 252 -1.11 15.21 2.41
CA PHE A 252 0.02 15.83 3.09
C PHE A 252 1.10 16.28 2.10
N SER A 253 1.41 15.47 1.08
CA SER A 253 2.32 15.86 0.00
C SER A 253 1.87 17.14 -0.73
N LEU A 254 0.58 17.25 -1.06
CA LEU A 254 0.02 18.48 -1.66
C LEU A 254 0.17 19.69 -0.72
N ILE A 255 -0.09 19.54 0.57
CA ILE A 255 0.09 20.61 1.56
C ILE A 255 1.56 21.03 1.63
N VAL A 256 2.49 20.07 1.60
CA VAL A 256 3.94 20.36 1.57
C VAL A 256 4.30 21.16 0.33
N PHE A 257 3.85 20.74 -0.86
CA PHE A 257 4.05 21.53 -2.07
C PHE A 257 3.50 22.95 -1.94
N LEU A 258 2.36 23.14 -1.27
CA LEU A 258 1.72 24.45 -1.12
C LEU A 258 2.51 25.37 -0.20
N ILE A 259 3.22 24.81 0.77
CA ILE A 259 4.08 25.57 1.68
C ILE A 259 5.39 25.99 1.00
N PHE A 260 5.88 25.21 0.03
CA PHE A 260 7.19 25.41 -0.62
C PHE A 260 7.12 25.96 -2.06
N SER A 261 5.92 26.19 -2.60
CA SER A 261 5.68 26.84 -3.90
C SER A 261 5.71 28.35 -3.80
#